data_AF-A0A1C6J930-F1
#
_entry.id   AF-A0A1C6J930-F1
#
_cell.length_a   1.000
_cell.length_b   1.000
_cell.length_c   1.000
_cell.angle_alpha   90.00
_cell.angle_beta   90.00
_cell.angle_gamma   90.00
#
_symmetry.space_group_name_H-M   'P 1'
#
loop_
_entity.id
_entity.type
_entity.pdbx_description
1 polymer ?
#
loop_
_entity_poly.entity_id
_entity_poly.type
_entity_poly.pdbx_seq_one_letter_code
_entity_poly.pdbx_strand_id
1 'polypeptide(L)'
;MEWNRNNLIKIVEFINKELNNGKPMVKIEKESFGENERVIHKRLIRLGYKKIDNQYVLQNDITSNITKKEANTQREDSKNFKDEVNNERLLLLLDNLDEILSLINKKNSNNITSNITGVRSNINDVRSFRIDTGIYEEIKKLSYKSNETIGEIINIALEQYLKNL
;
A
#
# COMPACT_ATOMS: atom_id res chain seq x y z
N MET A 1 -10.37 29.63 15.15
CA MET A 1 -11.21 29.10 14.05
C MET A 1 -11.39 27.62 14.30
N GLU A 2 -12.62 27.13 14.30
CA GLU A 2 -12.89 25.70 14.56
C GLU A 2 -12.79 24.89 13.26
N TRP A 3 -12.19 23.70 13.33
CA TRP A 3 -12.16 22.79 12.19
C TRP A 3 -13.55 22.21 11.93
N ASN A 4 -14.17 22.59 10.80
CA ASN A 4 -15.50 22.12 10.41
C ASN A 4 -15.51 21.67 8.94
N ARG A 5 -15.85 20.39 8.72
CA ARG A 5 -15.91 19.79 7.38
C ARG A 5 -16.91 20.50 6.45
N ASN A 6 -17.99 21.06 6.99
CA ASN A 6 -19.01 21.76 6.20
C ASN A 6 -18.51 23.12 5.67
N ASN A 7 -17.42 23.65 6.24
CA ASN A 7 -16.80 24.91 5.85
C ASN A 7 -15.36 24.72 5.33
N LEU A 8 -15.04 23.54 4.78
CA LEU A 8 -13.69 23.19 4.35
C LEU A 8 -13.10 24.18 3.33
N ILE A 9 -13.91 24.65 2.39
CA ILE A 9 -13.48 25.63 1.37
C ILE A 9 -12.97 26.91 2.03
N LYS A 10 -13.74 27.50 2.94
CA LYS A 10 -13.37 28.72 3.67
C LYS A 10 -12.13 28.51 4.56
N ILE A 11 -11.99 27.32 5.15
CA ILE A 11 -10.82 26.95 5.96
C ILE A 11 -9.57 26.91 5.08
N VAL A 12 -9.65 26.29 3.90
CA VAL A 12 -8.52 26.19 2.97
C VAL A 12 -8.14 27.57 2.42
N GLU A 13 -9.13 28.40 2.05
CA GLU A 13 -8.89 29.79 1.63
C GLU A 13 -8.17 30.60 2.71
N PHE A 14 -8.61 30.49 3.96
CA PHE A 14 -7.95 31.14 5.11
C PHE A 14 -6.50 30.65 5.27
N ILE A 15 -6.27 29.34 5.23
CA ILE A 15 -4.93 28.76 5.37
C ILE A 15 -4.02 29.25 4.23
N ASN A 16 -4.48 29.25 2.99
CA ASN A 16 -3.68 29.70 1.84
C ASN A 16 -3.36 31.19 1.92
N LYS A 17 -4.30 32.02 2.39
CA LYS A 17 -4.05 33.44 2.65
C LYS A 17 -2.94 33.63 3.69
N GLU A 18 -3.00 32.91 4.81
CA GLU A 18 -1.99 33.02 5.87
C GLU A 18 -0.62 32.47 5.44
N LEU A 19 -0.60 31.39 4.63
CA LEU A 19 0.64 30.87 4.04
C LEU A 19 1.27 31.86 3.05
N ASN A 20 0.47 32.53 2.23
CA ASN A 20 0.93 33.59 1.32
C ASN A 20 1.43 34.83 2.08
N ASN A 21 0.88 35.11 3.26
CA ASN A 21 1.39 36.14 4.16
C ASN A 21 2.69 35.74 4.87
N GLY A 22 3.28 34.58 4.53
CA GLY A 22 4.54 34.09 5.07
C GLY A 22 4.43 33.42 6.45
N LYS A 23 3.21 33.17 6.97
CA LYS A 23 3.07 32.43 8.22
C LYS A 23 3.29 30.93 7.97
N PRO A 24 4.15 30.27 8.74
CA PRO A 24 4.36 28.83 8.58
C PRO A 24 3.13 28.04 9.05
N MET A 25 2.88 26.89 8.41
CA MET A 25 1.74 26.01 8.71
C MET A 25 1.63 25.67 10.20
N VAL A 26 2.76 25.39 10.86
CA VAL A 26 2.85 25.08 12.29
C VAL A 26 2.24 26.18 13.15
N LYS A 27 2.47 27.45 12.78
CA LYS A 27 1.96 28.62 13.50
C LYS A 27 0.47 28.79 13.26
N ILE A 28 0.00 28.55 12.04
CA ILE A 28 -1.43 28.57 11.70
C ILE A 28 -2.18 27.49 12.49
N GLU A 29 -1.66 26.26 12.55
CA GLU A 29 -2.27 25.16 13.31
C GLU A 29 -2.41 25.49 14.80
N LYS A 30 -1.34 26.01 15.42
CA LYS A 30 -1.35 26.35 16.86
C LYS A 30 -2.19 27.59 17.17
N GLU A 31 -1.98 28.70 16.46
CA GLU A 31 -2.59 29.99 16.81
C GLU A 31 -4.03 30.13 16.28
N SER A 32 -4.32 29.59 15.09
CA SER A 32 -5.65 29.76 14.47
C SER A 32 -6.59 28.59 14.77
N PHE A 33 -6.07 27.36 14.87
CA PHE A 33 -6.88 26.17 15.07
C PHE A 33 -6.72 25.53 16.47
N GLY A 34 -5.72 25.93 17.26
CA GLY A 34 -5.44 25.30 18.56
C GLY A 34 -5.01 23.84 18.46
N GLU A 35 -4.53 23.42 17.30
CA GLU A 35 -4.20 22.03 16.98
C GLU A 35 -2.68 21.81 16.99
N ASN A 36 -2.29 20.55 17.20
CA ASN A 36 -0.88 20.16 17.14
C ASN A 36 -0.33 20.21 15.71
N GLU A 37 0.99 20.27 15.62
CA GLU A 37 1.68 20.28 14.33
C GLU A 37 1.30 19.06 13.47
N ARG A 38 1.11 19.30 12.17
CA ARG A 38 0.73 18.33 11.14
C ARG A 38 -0.70 17.82 11.22
N VAL A 39 -1.52 18.20 12.21
CA VAL A 39 -2.89 17.68 12.34
C VAL A 39 -3.77 18.16 11.19
N ILE A 40 -3.79 19.48 10.93
CA ILE A 40 -4.60 20.06 9.85
C ILE A 40 -4.02 19.64 8.50
N HIS A 41 -2.69 19.61 8.36
CA HIS A 41 -2.03 19.08 7.17
C HIS A 41 -2.50 17.65 6.81
N LYS A 42 -2.51 16.72 7.79
CA LYS A 42 -2.99 15.35 7.58
C LYS A 42 -4.49 15.30 7.24
N ARG A 43 -5.31 16.14 7.87
CA ARG A 43 -6.75 16.22 7.57
C ARG A 43 -6.99 16.69 6.13
N LEU A 44 -6.26 17.70 5.68
CA LEU A 44 -6.32 18.21 4.31
C LEU A 44 -5.89 17.16 3.28
N ILE A 45 -4.80 16.42 3.52
CA ILE A 45 -4.38 15.32 2.63
C ILE A 45 -5.47 14.26 2.49
N ARG A 46 -6.11 13.85 3.61
CA ARG A 46 -7.19 12.85 3.57
C ARG A 46 -8.43 13.33 2.80
N LEU A 47 -8.64 14.64 2.75
CA LEU A 47 -9.76 15.27 2.04
C LEU A 47 -9.42 15.65 0.60
N GLY A 48 -8.20 15.33 0.17
CA GLY A 48 -7.80 15.48 -1.21
C GLY A 48 -7.00 16.75 -1.53
N TYR A 49 -6.51 17.46 -0.52
CA TYR A 49 -5.72 18.65 -0.72
C TYR A 49 -4.23 18.32 -0.68
N LYS A 50 -3.49 18.82 -1.67
CA LYS A 50 -2.03 18.72 -1.74
C LYS A 50 -1.40 20.09 -1.56
N LYS A 51 -0.28 20.15 -0.84
CA LYS A 51 0.51 21.37 -0.72
C LYS A 51 1.43 21.53 -1.94
N ILE A 52 1.20 22.55 -2.75
CA ILE A 52 1.97 22.91 -3.97
C ILE A 52 2.30 24.40 -3.85
N ASP A 53 3.57 24.78 -4.04
CA ASP A 53 4.03 26.17 -3.99
C ASP A 53 3.52 26.96 -2.77
N ASN A 54 3.66 26.32 -1.60
CA ASN A 54 3.22 26.84 -0.30
C ASN A 54 1.70 27.07 -0.14
N GLN A 55 0.85 26.51 -1.01
CA GLN A 55 -0.61 26.58 -0.90
C GLN A 55 -1.24 25.20 -0.99
N TYR A 56 -2.42 25.01 -0.41
CA TYR A 56 -3.22 23.81 -0.55
C TYR A 56 -4.19 23.93 -1.71
N VAL A 57 -4.05 23.02 -2.67
CA VAL A 57 -4.93 22.92 -3.84
C VAL A 57 -5.66 21.58 -3.78
N LEU A 58 -6.97 21.59 -4.07
CA LEU A 58 -7.76 20.37 -4.18
C LEU A 58 -7.32 19.62 -5.44
N GLN A 59 -6.87 18.39 -5.28
CA GLN A 59 -6.53 17.54 -6.40
C GLN A 59 -7.75 16.69 -6.76
N ASN A 60 -8.32 16.95 -7.94
CA ASN A 60 -9.51 16.24 -8.44
C ASN A 60 -9.26 14.74 -8.69
N ASP A 61 -7.99 14.33 -8.77
CA ASP A 61 -7.59 12.96 -9.09
C ASP A 61 -7.34 12.08 -7.85
N ILE A 62 -7.94 12.42 -6.70
CA ILE A 62 -7.83 11.57 -5.51
C ILE A 62 -8.91 10.50 -5.58
N THR A 63 -8.65 9.53 -6.46
CA THR A 63 -9.04 8.17 -6.17
C THR A 63 -8.48 7.86 -4.81
N SER A 64 -9.34 7.64 -3.82
CA SER A 64 -8.96 7.10 -2.53
C SER A 64 -7.95 5.99 -2.77
N ASN A 65 -6.81 6.00 -2.07
CA ASN A 65 -5.89 4.87 -2.04
C ASN A 65 -6.58 3.67 -1.36
N ILE A 66 -7.61 3.12 -1.98
CA ILE A 66 -7.82 1.70 -2.07
C ILE A 66 -6.77 1.27 -3.07
N THR A 67 -5.85 0.41 -2.64
CA THR A 67 -4.81 -0.18 -3.47
C THR A 67 -5.44 -0.79 -4.73
N LYS A 68 -5.46 -0.03 -5.83
CA LYS A 68 -5.54 -0.54 -7.20
C LYS A 68 -4.35 0.06 -7.92
N LYS A 69 -3.37 -0.82 -8.18
CA LYS A 69 -2.38 -0.59 -9.23
C LYS A 69 -3.16 -0.33 -10.51
N GLU A 70 -2.96 0.83 -11.13
CA GLU A 70 -2.74 0.94 -12.59
C GLU A 70 -2.29 2.35 -13.00
N ALA A 71 -1.13 2.34 -13.66
CA ALA A 71 -0.50 3.27 -14.58
C ALA A 71 -0.75 4.80 -14.55
N ASN A 72 0.35 5.49 -14.28
CA ASN A 72 0.69 6.87 -14.66
C ASN A 72 0.17 7.32 -16.03
N THR A 73 -0.31 8.56 -16.13
CA THR A 73 -0.10 9.39 -17.32
C THR A 73 0.75 10.59 -16.92
N GLN A 74 1.96 10.64 -17.48
CA GLN A 74 2.99 11.65 -17.22
C GLN A 74 2.64 12.98 -17.90
N ARG A 75 2.91 14.09 -17.22
CA ARG A 75 3.25 15.36 -17.89
C ARG A 75 4.75 15.35 -18.17
N GLU A 76 5.06 15.88 -19.34
CA GLU A 76 6.34 15.89 -20.03
C GLU A 76 7.46 16.50 -19.19
N ASP A 77 8.42 15.66 -18.79
CA ASP A 77 9.79 16.08 -18.54
C ASP A 77 10.64 15.46 -19.66
N SER A 78 11.14 16.35 -20.51
CA SER A 78 12.02 16.09 -21.64
C SER A 78 13.31 15.40 -21.19
N LYS A 79 13.35 14.07 -21.32
CA LYS A 79 14.58 13.30 -21.54
C LYS A 79 14.28 12.26 -22.61
N ASN A 80 14.74 12.52 -23.83
CA ASN A 80 14.72 11.56 -24.93
C ASN A 80 15.46 10.28 -24.52
N PHE A 81 14.74 9.30 -23.98
CA PHE A 81 15.08 7.90 -24.12
C PHE A 81 14.20 7.36 -25.25
N LYS A 82 14.66 7.53 -26.49
CA LYS A 82 14.27 6.59 -27.54
C LYS A 82 15.03 5.31 -27.29
N ASP A 83 14.61 4.54 -26.29
CA ASP A 83 14.82 3.11 -26.37
C ASP A 83 13.80 2.64 -27.41
N GLU A 84 14.23 2.65 -28.67
CA GLU A 84 13.53 1.97 -29.76
C GLU A 84 13.15 0.58 -29.23
N VAL A 85 11.85 0.33 -29.13
CA VAL A 85 11.34 -0.99 -28.75
C VAL A 85 11.97 -1.98 -29.72
N ASN A 86 12.94 -2.75 -29.24
CA ASN A 86 13.67 -3.71 -30.06
C ASN A 86 12.70 -4.86 -30.38
N ASN A 87 12.03 -4.73 -31.52
CA ASN A 87 11.02 -5.67 -31.99
C ASN A 87 11.59 -7.08 -32.18
N GLU A 88 12.90 -7.23 -32.38
CA GLU A 88 13.56 -8.54 -32.47
C GLU A 88 13.59 -9.25 -31.11
N ARG A 89 13.84 -8.51 -30.02
CA ARG A 89 13.73 -9.04 -28.65
C ARG A 89 12.29 -9.38 -28.29
N LEU A 90 11.33 -8.61 -28.79
CA LEU A 90 9.91 -8.89 -28.59
C LEU A 90 9.49 -10.16 -29.32
N LEU A 91 9.93 -10.35 -30.56
CA LEU A 91 9.71 -11.57 -31.34
C LEU A 91 10.33 -12.78 -30.67
N LEU A 92 11.59 -12.68 -30.21
CA LEU A 92 12.24 -13.74 -29.45
C LEU A 92 11.46 -14.12 -28.19
N LEU A 93 10.86 -13.15 -27.49
CA LEU A 93 10.03 -13.43 -26.33
C LEU A 93 8.73 -14.16 -26.72
N LEU A 94 8.08 -13.73 -27.80
CA LEU A 94 6.87 -14.35 -28.34
C LEU A 94 7.13 -15.80 -28.78
N ASP A 95 8.25 -16.06 -29.45
CA ASP A 95 8.63 -17.40 -29.93
C ASP A 95 8.90 -18.37 -28.77
N ASN A 96 9.39 -17.85 -27.65
CA ASN A 96 9.67 -18.64 -26.45
C ASN A 96 8.54 -18.57 -25.39
N LEU A 97 7.39 -17.95 -25.69
CA LEU A 97 6.31 -17.77 -24.71
C LEU A 97 5.80 -19.09 -24.18
N ASP A 98 5.58 -20.09 -25.05
CA ASP A 98 5.06 -21.39 -24.66
C ASP A 98 6.04 -22.15 -23.76
N GLU A 99 7.35 -22.04 -24.02
CA GLU A 99 8.38 -22.64 -23.18
C GLU A 99 8.45 -21.95 -21.81
N ILE A 100 8.35 -20.61 -21.77
CA ILE A 100 8.25 -19.83 -20.53
C ILE A 100 6.98 -20.19 -19.74
N LEU A 101 5.83 -20.32 -20.41
CA LEU A 101 4.57 -20.75 -19.80
C LEU A 101 4.65 -22.18 -19.28
N SER A 102 5.36 -23.07 -19.99
CA SER A 102 5.62 -24.43 -19.54
C SER A 102 6.49 -24.46 -18.27
N LEU A 103 7.47 -23.56 -18.14
CA LEU A 103 8.28 -23.40 -16.94
C LEU A 103 7.44 -22.90 -15.76
N ILE A 104 6.48 -22.01 -15.99
CA ILE A 104 5.51 -21.56 -14.98
C ILE A 104 4.61 -22.73 -14.57
N ASN A 105 4.09 -23.51 -15.52
CA ASN A 105 3.24 -24.67 -15.24
C ASN A 105 3.99 -25.81 -14.54
N LYS A 106 5.29 -26.00 -14.83
CA LYS A 106 6.15 -26.98 -14.16
C LYS A 106 6.56 -26.53 -12.76
N LYS A 107 6.74 -25.22 -12.55
CA LYS A 107 6.95 -24.63 -11.22
C LYS A 107 5.67 -24.66 -10.37
N ASN A 108 4.50 -24.50 -11.00
CA ASN A 108 3.17 -24.57 -10.36
C ASN A 108 2.70 -26.02 -10.12
N SER A 109 3.10 -26.98 -10.95
CA SER A 109 2.88 -28.42 -10.68
C SER A 109 3.64 -28.89 -9.45
N ASN A 110 4.74 -28.20 -9.10
CA ASN A 110 5.53 -28.47 -7.91
C ASN A 110 5.25 -27.48 -6.75
N ASN A 111 4.40 -26.46 -6.93
CA ASN A 111 3.99 -25.49 -5.90
C ASN A 111 2.71 -24.71 -6.31
N ILE A 112 1.54 -25.28 -5.98
CA ILE A 112 0.27 -24.66 -5.53
C ILE A 112 -0.31 -23.48 -6.36
N THR A 113 -1.56 -23.60 -6.85
CA THR A 113 -2.67 -22.62 -6.63
C THR A 113 -3.94 -23.02 -7.40
N SER A 114 -4.61 -24.09 -6.98
CA SER A 114 -6.04 -24.25 -7.19
C SER A 114 -6.51 -25.13 -6.03
N ASN A 115 -7.34 -24.56 -5.14
CA ASN A 115 -8.28 -25.23 -4.21
C ASN A 115 -8.36 -24.66 -2.78
N ILE A 116 -7.61 -23.64 -2.36
CA ILE A 116 -7.79 -23.06 -1.00
C ILE A 116 -7.94 -21.54 -1.03
N THR A 117 -8.98 -21.07 -1.71
CA THR A 117 -9.64 -19.81 -1.36
C THR A 117 -10.75 -20.02 -0.31
N GLY A 118 -10.95 -21.25 0.19
CA GLY A 118 -12.10 -21.60 1.06
C GLY A 118 -11.83 -21.83 2.56
N VAL A 119 -10.57 -21.95 3.03
CA VAL A 119 -10.28 -22.34 4.43
C VAL A 119 -10.18 -21.13 5.37
N ARG A 120 -9.70 -19.99 4.88
CA ARG A 120 -9.57 -18.78 5.71
C ARG A 120 -10.89 -18.04 5.80
N SER A 121 -11.44 -17.92 7.00
CA SER A 121 -12.61 -17.09 7.31
C SER A 121 -12.28 -15.61 7.46
N ASN A 122 -10.98 -15.25 7.51
CA ASN A 122 -10.47 -13.92 7.86
C ASN A 122 -10.94 -13.38 9.22
N ILE A 123 -11.45 -14.26 10.09
CA ILE A 123 -11.82 -13.97 11.48
C ILE A 123 -10.82 -14.69 12.38
N ASN A 124 -10.11 -13.95 13.21
CA ASN A 124 -9.13 -14.49 14.14
C ASN A 124 -9.68 -14.46 15.57
N ASP A 125 -9.91 -15.64 16.13
CA ASP A 125 -10.25 -15.83 17.54
C ASP A 125 -9.08 -16.45 18.31
N VAL A 126 -8.98 -16.15 19.60
CA VAL A 126 -8.03 -16.83 20.48
C VAL A 126 -8.49 -18.29 20.68
N ARG A 127 -7.59 -19.23 20.39
CA ARG A 127 -7.78 -20.67 20.60
C ARG A 127 -6.54 -21.24 21.30
N SER A 128 -6.74 -22.18 22.21
CA SER A 128 -5.65 -22.84 22.94
C SER A 128 -5.50 -24.28 22.46
N PHE A 129 -4.28 -24.68 22.13
CA PHE A 129 -3.92 -26.05 21.80
C PHE A 129 -2.54 -26.37 22.37
N ARG A 130 -2.20 -27.67 22.47
CA ARG A 130 -0.88 -28.12 22.93
C ARG A 130 0.05 -28.25 21.73
N ILE A 131 1.26 -27.72 21.87
CA ILE A 131 2.35 -27.82 20.91
C ILE A 131 3.59 -28.30 21.66
N ASP A 132 4.44 -29.08 20.99
CA ASP A 132 5.73 -29.49 21.55
C ASP A 132 6.61 -28.24 21.82
N THR A 133 7.33 -28.25 22.95
CA THR A 133 8.15 -27.11 23.39
C THR A 133 9.28 -26.81 22.40
N GLY A 134 9.92 -27.83 21.83
CA GLY A 134 11.00 -27.64 20.86
C GLY A 134 10.48 -27.03 19.56
N ILE A 135 9.33 -27.52 19.07
CA ILE A 135 8.67 -26.96 17.88
C ILE A 135 8.28 -25.50 18.13
N TYR A 136 7.73 -25.18 19.30
CA TYR A 136 7.37 -23.81 19.66
C TYR A 136 8.57 -22.86 19.64
N GLU A 137 9.70 -23.26 20.20
CA GLU A 137 10.91 -22.43 20.20
C GLU A 137 11.46 -22.18 18.79
N GLU A 138 11.41 -23.17 17.89
CA GLU A 138 11.79 -22.98 16.49
C GLU A 138 10.84 -22.03 15.74
N ILE A 139 9.52 -22.16 15.94
CA ILE A 139 8.53 -21.23 15.36
C ILE A 139 8.75 -19.81 15.90
N LYS A 140 9.06 -19.68 17.19
CA LYS A 140 9.35 -18.39 17.82
C LYS A 140 10.60 -17.73 17.22
N LYS A 141 11.68 -18.49 17.01
CA LYS A 141 12.87 -18.01 16.28
C LYS A 141 12.54 -17.57 14.86
N LEU A 142 11.69 -18.34 14.17
CA LEU A 142 11.27 -18.03 12.81
C LEU A 142 10.46 -16.73 12.76
N SER A 143 9.54 -16.52 13.70
CA SER A 143 8.74 -15.30 13.85
C SER A 143 9.61 -14.05 13.96
N TYR A 144 10.68 -14.11 14.77
CA TYR A 144 11.64 -12.99 14.87
C TYR A 144 12.40 -12.74 13.56
N LYS A 145 12.66 -13.79 12.76
CA LYS A 145 13.39 -13.68 11.49
C LYS A 145 12.52 -13.18 10.34
N SER A 146 11.26 -13.61 10.27
CA SER A 146 10.36 -13.33 9.14
C SER A 146 9.44 -12.12 9.35
N ASN A 147 9.45 -11.50 10.54
CA ASN A 147 8.50 -10.43 10.92
C ASN A 147 7.03 -10.85 10.78
N GLU A 148 6.76 -12.16 10.90
CA GLU A 148 5.42 -12.74 10.90
C GLU A 148 5.03 -13.14 12.33
N THR A 149 3.74 -13.13 12.64
CA THR A 149 3.28 -13.60 13.94
C THR A 149 3.39 -15.12 14.04
N ILE A 150 3.62 -15.64 15.25
CA ILE A 150 3.62 -17.09 15.53
C ILE A 150 2.33 -17.74 15.01
N GLY A 151 1.18 -17.09 15.24
CA GLY A 151 -0.11 -17.56 14.75
C GLY A 151 -0.17 -17.70 13.23
N GLU A 152 0.39 -16.73 12.49
CA GLU A 152 0.37 -16.79 11.03
C GLU A 152 1.28 -17.89 10.47
N ILE A 153 2.46 -18.09 11.07
CA ILE A 153 3.35 -19.20 10.73
C ILE A 153 2.64 -20.54 10.93
N ILE A 154 1.92 -20.69 12.05
CA ILE A 154 1.16 -21.90 12.35
C ILE A 154 0.01 -22.09 11.35
N ASN A 155 -0.74 -21.04 11.03
CA ASN A 155 -1.83 -21.12 10.06
C ASN A 155 -1.33 -21.56 8.68
N ILE A 156 -0.20 -21.02 8.21
CA ILE A 156 0.43 -21.43 6.95
C ILE A 156 0.84 -22.89 6.98
N ALA A 157 1.46 -23.35 8.08
CA ALA A 157 1.88 -24.74 8.23
C ALA A 157 0.68 -25.71 8.21
N LEU A 158 -0.40 -25.37 8.93
CA LEU A 158 -1.62 -26.17 8.96
C LEU A 158 -2.34 -26.18 7.60
N GLU A 159 -2.37 -25.05 6.90
CA GLU A 159 -2.86 -25.01 5.53
C GLU A 159 -2.06 -25.92 4.60
N GLN A 160 -0.72 -25.91 4.70
CA GLN A 160 0.13 -26.79 3.89
C GLN A 160 -0.12 -28.26 4.22
N TYR A 161 -0.32 -28.60 5.50
CA TYR A 161 -0.69 -29.94 5.90
C TYR A 161 -2.04 -30.37 5.31
N LEU A 162 -3.06 -29.51 5.39
CA LEU A 162 -4.39 -29.76 4.79
C LEU A 162 -4.35 -29.84 3.26
N LYS A 163 -3.40 -29.18 2.59
CA LYS A 163 -3.19 -29.27 1.13
C LYS A 163 -2.62 -30.61 0.68
N ASN A 164 -1.88 -31.28 1.57
CA ASN A 164 -1.14 -32.50 1.27
C ASN A 164 -1.82 -33.77 1.81
N LEU A 165 -3.05 -33.63 2.33
CA LEU A 165 -3.98 -34.70 2.66
C LEU A 165 -4.78 -35.09 1.40
#